data_AF-A0A1Q3J440-F1
#
_entry.id   AF-A0A1Q3J440-F1
#
_cell.length_a   1.000
_cell.length_b   1.000
_cell.length_c   1.000
_cell.angle_alpha   90.00
_cell.angle_beta   90.00
_cell.angle_gamma   90.00
#
_symmetry.space_group_name_H-M   'P 1'
#
loop_
_entity.id
_entity.type
_entity.pdbx_description
1 polymer ?
#
loop_
_entity_poly.entity_id
_entity_poly.type
_entity_poly.pdbx_seq_one_letter_code
_entity_poly.pdbx_strand_id
1 'polypeptide(L)'
;MANFDVDPSGDLPNVDPSMPFRMTDDTTPFADRYGGWYVTGQTGAMKHRGNVTMDFSVSAEPPPGGLNITDLSGKIDLTKYLSPGSDIVALLVLEHQVGVVNLINQANVRCRGRGGCESAEAQDVIAQLARYMTFTGAVPLPSPVTGSSGYAAVFAQDGPRDAQGRSLRDLDLKTRLLRYPLSYMLYSDAFAGLNPAARDKVWRLVHDDLTARKTDEARAAIAIAAAAPPPGLPGWWK
;
A
#
# COMPACT_ATOMS: atom_id res chain seq x y z
N MET A 1 2.62 -24.65 -14.09
CA MET A 1 3.60 -24.18 -13.10
C MET A 1 3.03 -22.92 -12.48
N ALA A 2 2.96 -22.86 -11.15
CA ALA A 2 2.44 -21.70 -10.44
C ALA A 2 3.59 -20.74 -10.12
N ASN A 3 3.31 -19.45 -10.20
CA ASN A 3 4.18 -18.43 -9.64
C ASN A 3 4.10 -18.61 -8.10
N PHE A 4 5.20 -18.52 -7.36
CA PHE A 4 5.19 -18.62 -5.89
C PHE A 4 6.01 -17.48 -5.30
N ASP A 5 5.66 -17.07 -4.08
CA ASP A 5 6.51 -16.23 -3.25
C ASP A 5 7.70 -17.07 -2.75
N VAL A 6 8.85 -16.48 -2.40
CA VAL A 6 9.98 -17.15 -1.70
C VAL A 6 10.64 -16.15 -0.76
N ASP A 7 11.29 -16.64 0.29
CA ASP A 7 11.93 -15.75 1.26
C ASP A 7 13.19 -15.04 0.67
N PRO A 8 13.80 -14.08 1.40
CA PRO A 8 15.01 -13.38 0.95
C PRO A 8 16.24 -14.28 0.75
N SER A 9 16.24 -15.48 1.35
CA SER A 9 17.26 -16.53 1.16
C SER A 9 17.05 -17.33 -0.12
N GLY A 10 15.88 -17.21 -0.76
CA GLY A 10 15.48 -18.04 -1.89
C GLY A 10 14.88 -19.38 -1.47
N ASP A 11 14.62 -19.59 -0.18
CA ASP A 11 13.95 -20.79 0.31
C ASP A 11 12.44 -20.70 0.05
N LEU A 12 11.85 -21.84 -0.32
CA LEU A 12 10.41 -21.93 -0.54
C LEU A 12 9.65 -21.50 0.72
N PRO A 13 8.59 -20.67 0.64
CA PRO A 13 7.68 -20.50 1.76
C PRO A 13 7.08 -21.87 2.07
N ASN A 14 6.75 -22.10 3.34
CA ASN A 14 6.26 -23.35 3.94
C ASN A 14 7.29 -24.26 4.64
N VAL A 15 8.50 -23.79 4.96
CA VAL A 15 9.38 -24.54 5.89
C VAL A 15 9.12 -24.17 7.36
N ASP A 16 8.51 -23.00 7.62
CA ASP A 16 8.03 -22.61 8.95
C ASP A 16 6.48 -22.76 9.04
N PRO A 17 5.97 -23.79 9.74
CA PRO A 17 4.54 -23.98 9.94
C PRO A 17 3.85 -22.88 10.75
N SER A 18 4.60 -21.95 11.37
CA SER A 18 4.06 -20.80 12.10
C SER A 18 3.80 -19.57 11.23
N MET A 19 4.37 -19.50 10.02
CA MET A 19 4.11 -18.43 9.04
C MET A 19 3.98 -19.01 7.62
N PRO A 20 2.83 -19.65 7.29
CA PRO A 20 2.63 -20.31 6.00
C PRO A 20 2.62 -19.33 4.80
N PHE A 21 2.41 -18.03 5.04
CA PHE A 21 2.45 -17.00 4.00
C PHE A 21 3.06 -15.71 4.56
N ARG A 22 3.90 -15.05 3.77
CA ARG A 22 4.38 -13.70 4.05
C ARG A 22 3.39 -12.71 3.44
N MET A 23 2.75 -11.90 4.27
CA MET A 23 1.93 -10.82 3.73
C MET A 23 2.85 -9.72 3.20
N THR A 24 2.74 -9.39 1.92
CA THR A 24 3.49 -8.30 1.29
C THR A 24 2.65 -7.02 1.29
N ASP A 25 3.29 -5.91 1.60
CA ASP A 25 2.67 -4.59 1.60
C ASP A 25 3.68 -3.51 1.17
N ASP A 26 3.31 -2.23 1.30
CA ASP A 26 4.16 -1.11 0.92
C ASP A 26 5.49 -0.98 1.71
N THR A 27 5.66 -1.70 2.82
CA THR A 27 6.91 -1.78 3.61
C THR A 27 7.83 -2.94 3.18
N THR A 28 7.33 -3.84 2.33
CA THR A 28 8.09 -5.01 1.86
C THR A 28 9.01 -4.61 0.70
N PRO A 29 10.28 -5.03 0.62
CA PRO A 29 11.11 -4.74 -0.56
C PRO A 29 10.49 -5.25 -1.86
N PHE A 30 10.55 -4.47 -2.95
CA PHE A 30 9.96 -4.87 -4.24
C PHE A 30 10.47 -6.22 -4.78
N ALA A 31 11.73 -6.55 -4.49
CA ALA A 31 12.34 -7.83 -4.85
C ALA A 31 11.64 -9.05 -4.20
N ASP A 32 10.85 -8.83 -3.14
CA ASP A 32 10.07 -9.84 -2.45
C ASP A 32 8.57 -9.78 -2.80
N ARG A 33 8.14 -8.88 -3.70
CA ARG A 33 6.71 -8.70 -4.03
C ARG A 33 6.29 -9.47 -5.29
N TYR A 34 4.98 -9.72 -5.37
CA TYR A 34 4.24 -10.22 -6.54
C TYR A 34 4.53 -11.67 -6.96
N GLY A 35 5.26 -12.44 -6.16
CA GLY A 35 5.38 -13.88 -6.37
C GLY A 35 3.98 -14.51 -6.37
N GLY A 36 3.64 -15.32 -7.37
CA GLY A 36 2.25 -15.76 -7.55
C GLY A 36 1.50 -15.11 -8.70
N TRP A 37 1.93 -13.95 -9.18
CA TRP A 37 1.04 -13.07 -9.93
C TRP A 37 1.60 -12.65 -11.27
N TYR A 38 0.70 -12.45 -12.23
CA TYR A 38 1.00 -11.61 -13.39
C TYR A 38 0.96 -10.14 -12.94
N VAL A 39 1.88 -9.34 -13.46
CA VAL A 39 2.01 -7.90 -13.20
C VAL A 39 2.12 -7.21 -14.55
N THR A 40 1.16 -6.35 -14.88
CA THR A 40 1.15 -5.63 -16.15
C THR A 40 1.46 -4.14 -16.00
N GLY A 41 2.29 -3.61 -16.89
CA GLY A 41 2.76 -2.24 -16.88
C GLY A 41 4.28 -2.17 -17.09
N GLN A 42 4.80 -0.96 -16.92
CA GLN A 42 6.23 -0.68 -16.92
C GLN A 42 6.70 -0.50 -15.48
N THR A 43 7.71 -1.27 -15.08
CA THR A 43 8.40 -1.28 -13.79
C THR A 43 9.86 -0.84 -13.92
N GLY A 44 10.32 -0.54 -15.14
CA GLY A 44 11.69 -0.08 -15.40
C GLY A 44 12.71 -1.17 -15.09
N ALA A 45 13.70 -0.86 -14.25
CA ALA A 45 14.71 -1.81 -13.80
C ALA A 45 14.39 -2.42 -12.42
N MET A 46 13.19 -2.17 -11.89
CA MET A 46 12.75 -2.68 -10.59
C MET A 46 12.76 -4.21 -10.58
N LYS A 47 13.49 -4.80 -9.63
CA LYS A 47 13.41 -6.24 -9.38
C LYS A 47 12.14 -6.56 -8.61
N HIS A 48 11.40 -7.57 -9.06
CA HIS A 48 10.25 -8.15 -8.36
C HIS A 48 10.03 -9.62 -8.79
N ARG A 49 9.13 -10.34 -8.10
CA ARG A 49 8.84 -11.77 -8.36
C ARG A 49 7.64 -12.02 -9.25
N GLY A 50 6.89 -10.97 -9.62
CA GLY A 50 5.80 -11.04 -10.59
C GLY A 50 6.29 -11.46 -11.98
N ASN A 51 5.41 -12.08 -12.77
CA ASN A 51 5.70 -12.59 -14.12
C ASN A 51 6.77 -13.71 -14.19
N VAL A 52 7.20 -14.25 -13.05
CA VAL A 52 8.14 -15.37 -12.99
C VAL A 52 7.41 -16.66 -12.70
N THR A 53 7.52 -17.61 -13.63
CA THR A 53 7.08 -18.98 -13.43
C THR A 53 8.23 -19.77 -12.83
N MET A 54 8.01 -20.36 -11.66
CA MET A 54 9.05 -21.11 -10.95
C MET A 54 9.22 -22.50 -11.58
N ASP A 55 10.46 -22.86 -11.84
CA ASP A 55 10.88 -24.22 -12.16
C ASP A 55 11.69 -24.73 -10.94
N PHE A 56 11.15 -25.75 -10.26
CA PHE A 56 11.73 -26.31 -9.05
C PHE A 56 13.07 -27.03 -9.27
N SER A 57 13.51 -27.17 -10.53
CA SER A 57 14.81 -27.74 -10.88
C SER A 57 15.93 -26.70 -10.99
N VAL A 58 15.61 -25.40 -10.90
CA VAL A 58 16.57 -24.29 -11.02
C VAL A 58 16.44 -23.30 -9.86
N SER A 59 17.39 -22.37 -9.76
CA SER A 59 17.44 -21.32 -8.73
C SER A 59 16.13 -20.52 -8.65
N ALA A 60 15.71 -20.16 -7.44
CA ALA A 60 14.55 -19.32 -7.16
C ALA A 60 14.78 -17.81 -7.42
N GLU A 61 15.94 -17.45 -8.00
CA GLU A 61 16.24 -16.06 -8.38
C GLU A 61 15.40 -15.61 -9.59
N PRO A 62 14.72 -14.44 -9.49
CA PRO A 62 14.03 -13.86 -10.63
C PRO A 62 14.99 -13.57 -11.80
N PRO A 63 14.61 -13.83 -13.05
CA PRO A 63 15.42 -13.47 -14.21
C PRO A 63 15.66 -11.95 -14.26
N PRO A 64 16.80 -11.52 -14.84
CA PRO A 64 17.10 -10.10 -14.97
C PRO A 64 16.11 -9.39 -15.91
N GLY A 65 15.93 -8.07 -15.76
CA GLY A 65 15.28 -7.23 -16.78
C GLY A 65 13.95 -6.57 -16.43
N GLY A 66 13.63 -6.35 -15.15
CA GLY A 66 12.46 -5.57 -14.72
C GLY A 66 11.10 -6.23 -14.98
N LEU A 67 11.05 -7.26 -15.82
CA LEU A 67 9.88 -8.11 -16.09
C LEU A 67 8.66 -7.31 -16.58
N ASN A 68 8.93 -6.25 -17.34
CA ASN A 68 7.96 -5.36 -17.97
C ASN A 68 7.08 -6.13 -18.97
N ILE A 69 5.77 -6.19 -18.73
CA ILE A 69 4.79 -6.84 -19.62
C ILE A 69 3.57 -5.94 -19.68
N THR A 70 3.13 -5.53 -20.86
CA THR A 70 1.95 -4.63 -20.99
C THR A 70 0.68 -5.36 -21.39
N ASP A 71 0.78 -6.64 -21.73
CA ASP A 71 -0.32 -7.44 -22.25
C ASP A 71 -0.13 -8.93 -21.90
N LEU A 72 -1.22 -9.61 -21.54
CA LEU A 72 -1.21 -11.03 -21.15
C LEU A 72 -1.68 -11.97 -22.26
N SER A 73 -1.87 -11.47 -23.49
CA SER A 73 -2.21 -12.34 -24.62
C SER A 73 -1.12 -13.39 -24.83
N GLY A 74 -1.55 -14.62 -25.15
CA GLY A 74 -0.67 -15.77 -25.28
C GLY A 74 -0.14 -16.35 -23.97
N LYS A 75 -0.40 -15.73 -22.81
CA LYS A 75 -0.10 -16.31 -21.48
C LYS A 75 -1.32 -16.96 -20.85
N ILE A 76 -2.49 -16.34 -21.03
CA ILE A 76 -3.77 -16.81 -20.51
C ILE A 76 -4.90 -16.55 -21.52
N ASP A 77 -6.03 -17.21 -21.32
CA ASP A 77 -7.28 -16.93 -22.04
C ASP A 77 -7.98 -15.70 -21.43
N LEU A 78 -7.81 -14.54 -22.06
CA LEU A 78 -8.31 -13.25 -21.57
C LEU A 78 -9.84 -13.17 -21.53
N THR A 79 -10.55 -13.99 -22.31
CA THR A 79 -12.03 -13.96 -22.37
C THR A 79 -12.69 -14.39 -21.06
N LYS A 80 -11.92 -15.01 -20.16
CA LYS A 80 -12.38 -15.48 -18.84
C LYS A 80 -12.28 -14.41 -17.75
N TYR A 81 -11.73 -13.23 -18.04
CA TYR A 81 -11.45 -12.20 -17.04
C TYR A 81 -12.08 -10.86 -17.43
N LEU A 82 -12.47 -10.08 -16.42
CA LEU A 82 -13.07 -8.75 -16.61
C LEU A 82 -12.06 -7.69 -17.08
N SER A 83 -10.76 -7.93 -16.87
CA SER A 83 -9.66 -7.08 -17.29
C SER A 83 -8.57 -7.95 -17.93
N PRO A 84 -7.93 -7.48 -19.02
CA PRO A 84 -6.89 -8.24 -19.71
C PRO A 84 -5.54 -8.24 -18.96
N GLY A 85 -5.44 -7.57 -17.80
CA GLY A 85 -4.19 -7.40 -17.08
C GLY A 85 -4.35 -7.15 -15.59
N SER A 86 -3.20 -7.12 -14.90
CA SER A 86 -3.03 -6.94 -13.46
C SER A 86 -2.12 -5.72 -13.24
N ASP A 87 -2.71 -4.53 -13.37
CA ASP A 87 -2.00 -3.26 -13.49
C ASP A 87 -1.11 -2.96 -12.27
N ILE A 88 0.19 -2.68 -12.48
CA ILE A 88 1.16 -2.39 -11.42
C ILE A 88 0.73 -1.22 -10.51
N VAL A 89 0.10 -0.18 -11.05
CA VAL A 89 -0.36 0.95 -10.23
C VAL A 89 -1.57 0.53 -9.39
N ALA A 90 -2.47 -0.27 -9.96
CA ALA A 90 -3.59 -0.84 -9.19
C ALA A 90 -3.10 -1.76 -8.07
N LEU A 91 -2.08 -2.58 -8.32
CA LEU A 91 -1.46 -3.44 -7.31
C LEU A 91 -0.82 -2.62 -6.18
N LEU A 92 -0.03 -1.59 -6.50
CA LEU A 92 0.57 -0.71 -5.48
C LEU A 92 -0.49 -0.05 -4.58
N VAL A 93 -1.59 0.41 -5.17
CA VAL A 93 -2.71 0.98 -4.40
C VAL A 93 -3.39 -0.09 -3.55
N LEU A 94 -3.64 -1.28 -4.11
CA LEU A 94 -4.28 -2.38 -3.40
C LEU A 94 -3.44 -2.85 -2.21
N GLU A 95 -2.13 -2.97 -2.35
CA GLU A 95 -1.21 -3.32 -1.25
C GLU A 95 -1.38 -2.37 -0.06
N HIS A 96 -1.35 -1.05 -0.34
CA HIS A 96 -1.56 -0.05 0.70
C HIS A 96 -2.97 -0.12 1.33
N GLN A 97 -4.02 -0.32 0.52
CA GLN A 97 -5.38 -0.47 1.02
C GLN A 97 -5.51 -1.68 1.96
N VAL A 98 -4.96 -2.83 1.57
CA VAL A 98 -5.00 -4.07 2.37
C VAL A 98 -4.24 -3.88 3.68
N GLY A 99 -3.06 -3.25 3.65
CA GLY A 99 -2.30 -2.94 4.87
C GLY A 99 -3.08 -2.06 5.84
N VAL A 100 -3.68 -0.96 5.36
CA VAL A 100 -4.53 -0.07 6.16
C VAL A 100 -5.73 -0.82 6.76
N VAL A 101 -6.47 -1.57 5.95
CA VAL A 101 -7.68 -2.30 6.40
C VAL A 101 -7.30 -3.37 7.44
N ASN A 102 -6.20 -4.09 7.23
CA ASN A 102 -5.74 -5.09 8.19
C ASN A 102 -5.36 -4.45 9.52
N LEU A 103 -4.62 -3.34 9.52
CA LEU A 103 -4.27 -2.63 10.74
C LEU A 103 -5.49 -2.06 11.46
N ILE A 104 -6.48 -1.52 10.74
CA ILE A 104 -7.77 -1.07 11.30
C ILE A 104 -8.50 -2.24 11.98
N ASN A 105 -8.62 -3.38 11.29
CA ASN A 105 -9.29 -4.55 11.84
C ASN A 105 -8.62 -5.02 13.12
N GLN A 106 -7.29 -5.10 13.11
CA GLN A 106 -6.60 -5.53 14.31
C GLN A 106 -6.68 -4.50 15.46
N ALA A 107 -6.63 -3.20 15.16
CA ALA A 107 -6.84 -2.15 16.18
C ALA A 107 -8.23 -2.27 16.80
N ASN A 108 -9.27 -2.47 15.98
CA ASN A 108 -10.65 -2.68 16.44
C ASN A 108 -10.79 -3.91 17.34
N VAL A 109 -10.17 -5.04 16.97
CA VAL A 109 -10.19 -6.26 17.78
C VAL A 109 -9.49 -6.03 19.11
N ARG A 110 -8.29 -5.46 19.11
CA ARG A 110 -7.51 -5.21 20.34
C ARG A 110 -8.22 -4.23 21.28
N CYS A 111 -8.81 -3.16 20.73
CA CYS A 111 -9.61 -2.21 21.50
C CYS A 111 -10.88 -2.80 22.14
N ARG A 112 -11.39 -3.94 21.65
CA ARG A 112 -12.52 -4.67 22.28
C ARG A 112 -12.06 -5.65 23.37
N GLY A 113 -10.76 -5.91 23.46
CA GLY A 113 -10.17 -6.82 24.44
C GLY A 113 -10.04 -6.22 25.84
N ARG A 114 -9.44 -7.00 26.75
CA ARG A 114 -9.16 -6.56 28.13
C ARG A 114 -8.16 -5.41 28.11
N GLY A 115 -8.48 -4.33 28.81
CA GLY A 115 -7.69 -3.09 28.79
C GLY A 115 -8.11 -2.10 27.69
N GLY A 116 -9.02 -2.51 26.79
CA GLY A 116 -9.56 -1.65 25.75
C GLY A 116 -8.47 -1.07 24.86
N CYS A 117 -8.69 0.14 24.34
CA CYS A 117 -7.66 0.81 23.55
C CYS A 117 -6.42 1.22 24.35
N GLU A 118 -6.43 1.17 25.68
CA GLU A 118 -5.26 1.53 26.51
C GLU A 118 -4.30 0.35 26.75
N SER A 119 -4.65 -0.87 26.29
CA SER A 119 -3.71 -1.98 26.36
C SER A 119 -2.45 -1.71 25.52
N ALA A 120 -1.32 -2.29 25.94
CA ALA A 120 -0.05 -2.13 25.22
C ALA A 120 -0.16 -2.62 23.76
N GLU A 121 -0.87 -3.73 23.53
CA GLU A 121 -1.07 -4.30 22.20
C GLU A 121 -1.94 -3.40 21.32
N ALA A 122 -2.99 -2.79 21.89
CA ALA A 122 -3.83 -1.84 21.16
C ALA A 122 -3.03 -0.58 20.80
N GLN A 123 -2.25 -0.05 21.74
CA GLN A 123 -1.41 1.14 21.53
C GLN A 123 -0.34 0.92 20.45
N ASP A 124 0.34 -0.22 20.47
CA ASP A 124 1.34 -0.56 19.46
C ASP A 124 0.73 -0.56 18.06
N VAL A 125 -0.45 -1.16 17.89
CA VAL A 125 -1.07 -1.29 16.57
C VAL A 125 -1.70 0.01 16.09
N ILE A 126 -2.22 0.82 17.01
CA ILE A 126 -2.63 2.20 16.70
C ILE A 126 -1.43 3.02 16.19
N ALA A 127 -0.27 2.88 16.82
CA ALA A 127 0.95 3.54 16.38
C ALA A 127 1.46 3.00 15.04
N GLN A 128 1.38 1.68 14.81
CA GLN A 128 1.68 1.07 13.51
C GLN A 128 0.75 1.61 12.42
N LEU A 129 -0.55 1.68 12.66
CA LEU A 129 -1.51 2.26 11.73
C LEU A 129 -1.17 3.71 11.41
N ALA A 130 -0.86 4.54 12.40
CA ALA A 130 -0.48 5.93 12.16
C ALA A 130 0.77 6.06 11.27
N ARG A 131 1.83 5.26 11.55
CA ARG A 131 3.04 5.21 10.71
C ARG A 131 2.73 4.76 9.29
N TYR A 132 1.88 3.75 9.13
CA TYR A 132 1.47 3.24 7.83
C TYR A 132 0.68 4.28 7.04
N MET A 133 -0.24 5.00 7.70
CA MET A 133 -1.04 6.08 7.10
C MET A 133 -0.19 7.27 6.63
N THR A 134 1.01 7.47 7.19
CA THR A 134 1.96 8.49 6.72
C THR A 134 3.09 7.94 5.85
N PHE A 135 3.01 6.68 5.43
CA PHE A 135 4.04 5.98 4.65
C PHE A 135 5.42 5.96 5.35
N THR A 136 5.45 6.04 6.68
CA THR A 136 6.68 5.84 7.45
C THR A 136 7.11 4.38 7.33
N GLY A 137 8.28 4.15 6.72
CA GLY A 137 8.80 2.82 6.45
C GLY A 137 8.40 2.22 5.09
N ALA A 138 7.60 2.95 4.29
CA ALA A 138 7.28 2.52 2.94
C ALA A 138 8.55 2.48 2.07
N VAL A 139 8.70 1.42 1.27
CA VAL A 139 9.86 1.22 0.41
C VAL A 139 9.76 2.16 -0.81
N PRO A 140 10.78 3.01 -1.06
CA PRO A 140 10.80 3.86 -2.24
C PRO A 140 10.78 3.02 -3.53
N LEU A 141 10.16 3.56 -4.58
CA LEU A 141 10.18 2.95 -5.91
C LEU A 141 11.63 2.95 -6.46
N PRO A 142 12.22 1.79 -6.77
CA PRO A 142 13.57 1.72 -7.35
C PRO A 142 13.66 2.24 -8.79
N SER A 143 12.51 2.37 -9.45
CA SER A 143 12.38 2.89 -10.81
C SER A 143 10.97 3.46 -10.99
N PRO A 144 10.78 4.46 -11.86
CA PRO A 144 9.44 4.94 -12.20
C PRO A 144 8.56 3.81 -12.73
N VAL A 145 7.29 3.82 -12.34
CA VAL A 145 6.30 2.84 -12.80
C VAL A 145 5.24 3.52 -13.68
N THR A 146 4.68 2.76 -14.61
CA THR A 146 3.57 3.21 -15.45
C THR A 146 2.57 2.08 -15.63
N GLY A 147 1.30 2.34 -15.35
CA GLY A 147 0.22 1.37 -15.53
C GLY A 147 -0.05 1.02 -17.00
N SER A 148 -0.89 0.01 -17.21
CA SER A 148 -1.30 -0.51 -18.51
C SER A 148 -2.81 -0.38 -18.78
N SER A 149 -3.61 0.03 -17.80
CA SER A 149 -5.08 -0.05 -17.84
C SER A 149 -5.83 1.30 -17.77
N GLY A 150 -5.11 2.42 -17.59
CA GLY A 150 -5.72 3.73 -17.30
C GLY A 150 -6.16 3.92 -15.84
N TYR A 151 -5.97 2.90 -14.98
CA TYR A 151 -6.31 2.95 -13.56
C TYR A 151 -5.78 4.20 -12.85
N ALA A 152 -4.52 4.59 -13.09
CA ALA A 152 -3.90 5.76 -12.46
C ALA A 152 -4.70 7.06 -12.69
N ALA A 153 -5.24 7.25 -13.90
CA ALA A 153 -6.02 8.44 -14.24
C ALA A 153 -7.37 8.45 -13.50
N VAL A 154 -8.06 7.31 -13.48
CA VAL A 154 -9.34 7.16 -12.76
C VAL A 154 -9.14 7.32 -11.26
N PHE A 155 -8.12 6.67 -10.70
CA PHE A 155 -7.79 6.75 -9.28
C PHE A 155 -7.51 8.18 -8.82
N ALA A 156 -6.71 8.94 -9.57
CA ALA A 156 -6.35 10.31 -9.22
C ALA A 156 -7.51 11.30 -9.38
N GLN A 157 -8.49 11.01 -10.23
CA GLN A 157 -9.68 11.85 -10.41
C GLN A 157 -10.70 11.67 -9.28
N ASP A 158 -10.64 10.55 -8.57
CA ASP A 158 -11.55 10.24 -7.47
C ASP A 158 -11.13 10.94 -6.16
N GLY A 159 -12.12 11.29 -5.33
CA GLY A 159 -11.92 12.00 -4.08
C GLY A 159 -11.80 13.54 -4.19
N PRO A 160 -11.75 14.23 -3.05
CA PRO A 160 -11.79 15.68 -3.04
C PRO A 160 -10.45 16.31 -3.44
N ARG A 161 -10.53 17.54 -3.94
CA ARG A 161 -9.40 18.41 -4.24
C ARG A 161 -9.53 19.72 -3.47
N ASP A 162 -8.40 20.28 -3.05
CA ASP A 162 -8.38 21.62 -2.47
C ASP A 162 -8.50 22.71 -3.55
N ALA A 163 -8.54 23.98 -3.13
CA ALA A 163 -8.65 25.12 -4.04
C ALA A 163 -7.42 25.30 -4.97
N GLN A 164 -6.30 24.65 -4.67
CA GLN A 164 -5.11 24.62 -5.52
C GLN A 164 -5.12 23.40 -6.46
N GLY A 165 -6.20 22.60 -6.44
CA GLY A 165 -6.35 21.41 -7.26
C GLY A 165 -5.55 20.21 -6.77
N ARG A 166 -5.03 20.20 -5.53
CA ARG A 166 -4.25 19.09 -4.96
C ARG A 166 -5.16 18.07 -4.29
N SER A 167 -4.79 16.79 -4.34
CA SER A 167 -5.51 15.70 -3.67
C SER A 167 -4.56 14.74 -2.95
N LEU A 168 -5.02 14.11 -1.86
CA LEU A 168 -4.33 12.96 -1.27
C LEU A 168 -4.28 11.74 -2.21
N ARG A 169 -5.04 11.76 -3.32
CA ARG A 169 -4.97 10.75 -4.38
C ARG A 169 -3.97 11.07 -5.49
N ASP A 170 -3.29 12.21 -5.44
CA ASP A 170 -2.28 12.54 -6.43
C ASP A 170 -1.11 11.56 -6.33
N LEU A 171 -0.87 10.82 -7.42
CA LEU A 171 0.19 9.81 -7.51
C LEU A 171 1.54 10.44 -7.88
N ASP A 172 2.63 9.91 -7.34
CA ASP A 172 4.00 10.28 -7.72
C ASP A 172 4.55 9.32 -8.79
N LEU A 173 4.48 8.00 -8.53
CA LEU A 173 4.93 6.88 -9.39
C LEU A 173 6.38 6.93 -9.87
N LYS A 174 7.18 7.89 -9.42
CA LYS A 174 8.60 8.03 -9.77
C LYS A 174 9.49 7.50 -8.67
N THR A 175 9.16 7.86 -7.43
CA THR A 175 9.93 7.57 -6.22
C THR A 175 9.08 6.95 -5.12
N ARG A 176 7.75 7.09 -5.19
CA ARG A 176 6.77 6.56 -4.22
C ARG A 176 5.38 6.44 -4.84
N LEU A 177 4.43 5.86 -4.09
CA LEU A 177 3.05 5.72 -4.53
C LEU A 177 2.31 7.07 -4.61
N LEU A 178 2.04 7.69 -3.45
CA LEU A 178 1.34 8.97 -3.36
C LEU A 178 2.33 10.14 -3.28
N ARG A 179 1.95 11.27 -3.86
CA ARG A 179 2.74 12.50 -3.83
C ARG A 179 2.85 13.09 -2.43
N TYR A 180 1.76 13.06 -1.68
CA TYR A 180 1.68 13.58 -0.31
C TYR A 180 1.81 12.41 0.68
N PRO A 181 2.59 12.55 1.77
CA PRO A 181 2.86 11.48 2.73
C PRO A 181 1.69 11.26 3.69
N LEU A 182 0.46 11.20 3.18
CA LEU A 182 -0.75 10.96 3.95
C LEU A 182 -1.73 10.17 3.09
N SER A 183 -2.15 9.02 3.62
CA SER A 183 -3.04 8.10 2.93
C SER A 183 -4.40 8.72 2.63
N TYR A 184 -4.87 8.54 1.41
CA TYR A 184 -6.25 8.87 1.03
C TYR A 184 -7.29 7.97 1.74
N MET A 185 -6.86 6.86 2.37
CA MET A 185 -7.76 5.96 3.10
C MET A 185 -8.45 6.64 4.29
N LEU A 186 -8.03 7.85 4.68
CA LEU A 186 -8.77 8.70 5.62
C LEU A 186 -10.22 8.95 5.18
N TYR A 187 -10.52 8.92 3.88
CA TYR A 187 -11.87 9.08 3.34
C TYR A 187 -12.66 7.76 3.23
N SER A 188 -12.08 6.63 3.61
CA SER A 188 -12.73 5.33 3.47
C SER A 188 -13.70 5.02 4.62
N ASP A 189 -14.73 4.22 4.32
CA ASP A 189 -15.62 3.66 5.35
C ASP A 189 -14.87 2.81 6.37
N ALA A 190 -13.78 2.15 5.96
CA ALA A 190 -12.94 1.38 6.87
C ALA A 190 -12.33 2.28 7.97
N PHE A 191 -11.79 3.45 7.59
CA PHE A 191 -11.25 4.40 8.55
C PHE A 191 -12.36 5.05 9.40
N ALA A 192 -13.51 5.35 8.79
CA ALA A 192 -14.69 5.82 9.51
C ALA A 192 -15.20 4.79 10.54
N GLY A 193 -15.04 3.49 10.27
CA GLY A 193 -15.39 2.37 11.15
C GLY A 193 -14.33 2.00 12.20
N LEU A 194 -13.22 2.73 12.29
CA LEU A 194 -12.23 2.55 13.36
C LEU A 194 -12.84 2.94 14.72
N ASN A 195 -12.47 2.20 15.77
CA ASN A 195 -12.89 2.48 17.15
C ASN A 195 -12.61 3.97 17.49
N PRO A 196 -13.57 4.72 18.05
CA PRO A 196 -13.40 6.15 18.25
C PRO A 196 -12.14 6.55 19.03
N ALA A 197 -11.81 5.83 20.12
CA ALA A 197 -10.62 6.13 20.91
C ALA A 197 -9.32 5.81 20.14
N ALA A 198 -9.32 4.75 19.33
CA ALA A 198 -8.20 4.46 18.43
C ALA A 198 -8.05 5.54 17.35
N ARG A 199 -9.16 5.95 16.72
CA ARG A 199 -9.17 6.97 15.67
C ARG A 199 -8.65 8.32 16.17
N ASP A 200 -9.06 8.75 17.37
CA ASP A 200 -8.56 9.98 17.99
C ASP A 200 -7.04 9.93 18.22
N LYS A 201 -6.50 8.76 18.60
CA LYS A 201 -5.06 8.57 18.75
C LYS A 201 -4.34 8.55 17.41
N VAL A 202 -4.88 7.86 16.40
CA VAL A 202 -4.32 7.88 15.03
C VAL A 202 -4.25 9.30 14.50
N TRP A 203 -5.31 10.10 14.64
CA TRP A 203 -5.29 11.49 14.21
C TRP A 203 -4.12 12.28 14.79
N ARG A 204 -3.89 12.18 16.12
CA ARG A 204 -2.79 12.89 16.79
C ARG A 204 -1.44 12.43 16.27
N LEU A 205 -1.22 11.11 16.23
CA LEU A 205 0.06 10.54 15.79
C LEU A 205 0.38 10.86 14.33
N VAL A 206 -0.61 10.83 13.45
CA VAL A 206 -0.47 11.23 12.04
C VAL A 206 -0.10 12.71 11.94
N HIS A 207 -0.80 13.58 12.67
CA HIS A 207 -0.52 15.01 12.66
C HIS A 207 0.88 15.32 13.19
N ASP A 208 1.28 14.68 14.29
CA ASP A 208 2.59 14.83 14.92
C ASP A 208 3.71 14.36 13.98
N ASP A 209 3.56 13.20 13.33
CA ASP A 209 4.52 12.68 12.36
C ASP A 209 4.69 13.63 11.16
N LEU A 210 3.59 14.10 10.58
CA LEU A 210 3.62 15.06 9.46
C LEU A 210 4.29 16.38 9.87
N THR A 211 3.96 16.90 11.05
CA THR A 211 4.55 18.14 11.57
C THR A 211 6.05 17.99 11.84
N ALA A 212 6.46 16.85 12.39
CA ALA A 212 7.85 16.57 12.72
C ALA A 212 8.77 16.49 11.48
N ARG A 213 8.24 16.05 10.32
CA ARG A 213 9.00 15.96 9.05
C ARG A 213 9.50 17.30 8.52
N LYS A 214 8.78 18.40 8.79
CA LYS A 214 9.12 19.76 8.33
C LYS A 214 9.37 19.87 6.81
N THR A 215 8.72 19.05 5.99
CA THR A 215 8.81 19.12 4.52
C THR A 215 7.59 19.82 3.91
N ASP A 216 7.73 20.31 2.67
CA ASP A 216 6.65 20.96 1.94
C ASP A 216 5.50 19.99 1.66
N GLU A 217 5.80 18.74 1.33
CA GLU A 217 4.78 17.72 1.07
C GLU A 217 4.00 17.37 2.32
N ALA A 218 4.65 17.31 3.50
CA ALA A 218 3.96 17.05 4.76
C ALA A 218 3.06 18.21 5.16
N ARG A 219 3.54 19.46 5.01
CA ARG A 219 2.70 20.66 5.21
C ARG A 219 1.52 20.71 4.23
N ALA A 220 1.75 20.33 2.98
CA ALA A 220 0.69 20.24 1.98
C ALA A 220 -0.32 19.14 2.33
N ALA A 221 0.11 17.98 2.84
CA ALA A 221 -0.79 16.91 3.26
C ALA A 221 -1.78 17.37 4.35
N ILE A 222 -1.27 18.06 5.38
CA ILE A 222 -2.10 18.65 6.45
C ILE A 222 -3.11 19.64 5.85
N ALA A 223 -2.63 20.55 4.99
CA ALA A 223 -3.45 21.58 4.36
C ALA A 223 -4.53 21.00 3.44
N ILE A 224 -4.23 19.95 2.66
CA ILE A 224 -5.20 19.27 1.79
C ILE A 224 -6.31 18.64 2.64
N ALA A 225 -5.96 17.90 3.69
CA ALA A 225 -6.94 17.32 4.60
C ALA A 225 -7.78 18.41 5.32
N ALA A 226 -7.19 19.55 5.67
CA ALA A 226 -7.93 20.65 6.28
C ALA A 226 -8.89 21.37 5.30
N ALA A 227 -8.50 21.48 4.02
CA ALA A 227 -9.29 22.13 2.97
C ALA A 227 -10.43 21.24 2.46
N ALA A 228 -10.22 19.92 2.48
CA ALA A 228 -11.22 18.90 2.15
C ALA A 228 -11.34 17.90 3.30
N PRO A 229 -12.07 18.21 4.39
CA PRO A 229 -12.07 17.39 5.59
C PRO A 229 -12.58 15.96 5.35
N PRO A 230 -11.78 14.91 5.65
CA PRO A 230 -12.31 13.56 5.74
C PRO A 230 -13.31 13.44 6.90
N PRO A 231 -14.20 12.44 6.86
CA PRO A 231 -15.16 12.20 7.94
C PRO A 231 -14.48 12.07 9.31
N GLY A 232 -14.95 12.85 10.28
CA GLY A 232 -14.42 12.81 11.64
C GLY A 232 -13.04 13.47 11.82
N LEU A 233 -12.61 14.34 10.90
CA LEU A 233 -11.42 15.18 11.09
C LEU A 233 -11.56 16.03 12.37
N PRO A 234 -10.59 16.00 13.30
CA PRO A 234 -10.68 16.76 14.54
C PRO A 234 -10.56 18.28 14.31
N GLY A 235 -11.28 19.08 15.11
CA GLY A 235 -11.25 20.54 15.01
C GLY A 235 -9.87 21.17 15.26
N TRP A 236 -8.97 20.47 15.95
CA TRP A 236 -7.60 20.90 16.22
C TRP A 236 -6.59 20.58 15.10
N TRP A 237 -7.02 19.91 14.01
CA TRP A 237 -6.13 19.49 12.91
C TRP A 237 -5.49 20.65 12.13
N LYS A 238 -6.06 21.86 12.22
CA LYS A 238 -5.66 23.02 11.42
C LYS A 238 -4.46 23.76 11.99
#